data_AF-C3YIL7-F1
#
_entry.id   AF-C3YIL7-F1
#
_cell.length_a   1.000
_cell.length_b   1.000
_cell.length_c   1.000
_cell.angle_alpha   90.00
_cell.angle_beta   90.00
_cell.angle_gamma   90.00
#
_symmetry.space_group_name_H-M   'P 1'
#
loop_
_entity.id
_entity.type
_entity.pdbx_description
1 polymer ?
#
loop_
_entity_poly.entity_id
_entity_poly.type
_entity_poly.pdbx_seq_one_letter_code
_entity_poly.pdbx_strand_id
1 'polypeptide(L)'
;MPKHAVYFVTWYQLPGSLPVDEGGAALLVGRDSVSALTWKGRVAVFVRSMQVSSNLYWSTGVAKSFTPWQDLGGNLATDATVVYNPFSGYMEAYAVLSDGKVNRKDQVHDNKWHDWTVLGVSQPAMVNTSRPVAHAMSETIFHGMTEVFALGADGKIKHIWQTTCDNVVNPWGYCTWGLWGNIAGSLSNDIRAAYGYGMEKPQPRGQVNVIATGHNVHLGNEVFFVGKNGSLWHVWQLLRNDVWNGPDLIGRPAEGEIGSLPTITQDRTGGWWRAYVITTKGEVGRLTHSPSALSSVVALLQGIKHAYTLMLCFEAKDVIIAGDGRKLDPVAVVDAMEHALCATRPRSRYVVGWDAWLVFVPISWLPTDLGDLVLRVLSPKITPACCRKDGE
;
A
#
# COMPACT_ATOMS: atom_id res chain seq x y z
N MET A 1 1.51 -27.55 -26.39
CA MET A 1 1.42 -27.67 -24.92
C MET A 1 1.33 -26.26 -24.35
N PRO A 2 0.38 -25.95 -23.45
CA PRO A 2 0.33 -24.63 -22.83
C PRO A 2 1.59 -24.47 -21.97
N LYS A 3 2.39 -23.44 -22.24
CA LYS A 3 3.73 -23.25 -21.65
C LYS A 3 3.73 -23.04 -20.13
N HIS A 4 2.58 -22.88 -19.48
CA HIS A 4 2.48 -22.61 -18.04
C HIS A 4 1.21 -23.25 -17.45
N ALA A 5 1.08 -24.57 -17.52
CA ALA A 5 0.10 -25.25 -16.68
C ALA A 5 0.60 -25.20 -15.22
N VAL A 6 -0.17 -24.56 -14.35
CA VAL A 6 0.08 -24.60 -12.90
C VAL A 6 -0.45 -25.94 -12.40
N TYR A 7 0.44 -26.84 -12.03
CA TYR A 7 0.07 -28.08 -11.37
C TYR A 7 0.05 -27.85 -9.87
N PHE A 8 -1.11 -28.06 -9.24
CA PHE A 8 -1.15 -28.18 -7.80
C PHE A 8 -0.35 -29.42 -7.41
N VAL A 9 0.69 -29.22 -6.61
CA VAL A 9 1.44 -30.33 -6.01
C VAL A 9 0.58 -30.99 -4.93
N THR A 10 0.99 -32.18 -4.48
CA THR A 10 0.39 -32.83 -3.32
C THR A 10 0.33 -31.86 -2.14
N TRP A 11 -0.84 -31.73 -1.53
CA TRP A 11 -1.02 -30.92 -0.32
C TRP A 11 -0.21 -31.53 0.83
N TYR A 12 0.44 -30.68 1.62
CA TYR A 12 1.16 -31.07 2.82
C TYR A 12 0.52 -30.43 4.04
N GLN A 13 0.29 -31.24 5.07
CA GLN A 13 -0.21 -30.74 6.34
C GLN A 13 0.93 -30.04 7.09
N LEU A 14 0.65 -28.82 7.57
CA LEU A 14 1.54 -28.12 8.50
C LEU A 14 1.53 -28.82 9.87
N PRO A 15 2.64 -28.80 10.63
CA PRO A 15 2.76 -29.56 11.86
C PRO A 15 1.75 -29.13 12.93
N GLY A 16 1.14 -30.11 13.60
CA GLY A 16 0.19 -29.89 14.69
C GLY A 16 -1.24 -29.59 14.22
N SER A 17 -2.10 -29.27 15.19
CA SER A 17 -3.48 -28.83 14.98
C SER A 17 -3.69 -27.50 15.68
N LEU A 18 -4.45 -26.60 15.05
CA LEU A 18 -4.88 -25.36 15.68
C LEU A 18 -6.08 -25.63 16.59
N PRO A 19 -6.25 -24.87 17.70
CA PRO A 19 -7.41 -25.01 18.57
C PRO A 19 -8.74 -24.71 17.85
N VAL A 20 -9.76 -25.52 18.15
CA VAL A 20 -11.12 -25.42 17.63
C VAL A 20 -12.10 -25.69 18.77
N ASP A 21 -13.14 -24.88 18.90
CA ASP A 21 -14.22 -25.15 19.85
C ASP A 21 -15.19 -26.19 19.27
N GLU A 22 -15.45 -27.25 20.02
CA GLU A 22 -16.39 -28.29 19.62
C GLU A 22 -17.84 -27.76 19.53
N GLY A 23 -18.64 -28.36 18.66
CA GLY A 23 -20.07 -28.01 18.52
C GLY A 23 -20.37 -26.74 17.74
N GLY A 24 -19.38 -26.13 17.05
CA GLY A 24 -19.60 -25.00 16.15
C GLY A 24 -19.84 -23.66 16.83
N ALA A 25 -19.41 -23.52 18.10
CA ALA A 25 -19.55 -22.28 18.86
C ALA A 25 -18.78 -21.10 18.22
N ALA A 26 -17.67 -21.39 17.54
CA ALA A 26 -16.92 -20.42 16.76
C ALA A 26 -17.41 -20.39 15.30
N LEU A 27 -17.95 -19.24 14.87
CA LEU A 27 -18.38 -19.01 13.50
C LEU A 27 -17.39 -18.08 12.79
N LEU A 28 -16.86 -18.53 11.66
CA LEU A 28 -16.14 -17.62 10.76
C LEU A 28 -17.14 -16.70 10.10
N VAL A 29 -16.99 -15.42 10.41
CA VAL A 29 -17.64 -14.35 9.69
C VAL A 29 -16.70 -14.05 8.52
N GLY A 30 -16.96 -14.63 7.34
CA GLY A 30 -16.23 -14.33 6.09
C GLY A 30 -15.34 -15.44 5.52
N ARG A 31 -14.36 -15.05 4.68
CA ARG A 31 -13.56 -15.97 3.84
C ARG A 31 -12.04 -15.95 4.08
N ASP A 32 -11.46 -15.11 4.96
CA ASP A 32 -10.00 -14.92 4.98
C ASP A 32 -9.31 -15.18 6.34
N SER A 33 -9.21 -16.42 6.81
CA SER A 33 -8.50 -16.69 8.08
C SER A 33 -6.98 -16.89 7.94
N VAL A 34 -6.44 -16.91 6.72
CA VAL A 34 -5.04 -17.29 6.45
C VAL A 34 -4.29 -16.18 5.72
N SER A 35 -3.12 -15.81 6.23
CA SER A 35 -2.15 -14.94 5.55
C SER A 35 -0.82 -15.66 5.40
N ALA A 36 -0.16 -15.50 4.26
CA ALA A 36 1.17 -16.05 4.03
C ALA A 36 2.06 -15.05 3.30
N LEU A 37 3.31 -14.94 3.74
CA LEU A 37 4.29 -14.07 3.10
C LEU A 37 5.69 -14.68 3.13
N THR A 38 6.55 -14.21 2.22
CA THR A 38 7.96 -14.56 2.22
C THR A 38 8.72 -13.60 3.12
N TRP A 39 9.52 -14.14 4.06
CA TRP A 39 10.31 -13.37 5.00
C TRP A 39 11.65 -14.08 5.26
N LYS A 40 12.77 -13.39 5.05
CA LYS A 40 14.14 -13.93 5.23
C LYS A 40 14.38 -15.31 4.58
N GLY A 41 13.88 -15.50 3.35
CA GLY A 41 14.00 -16.77 2.61
C GLY A 41 13.11 -17.91 3.13
N ARG A 42 12.19 -17.63 4.04
CA ARG A 42 11.21 -18.55 4.61
C ARG A 42 9.80 -18.14 4.22
N VAL A 43 8.85 -19.06 4.36
CA VAL A 43 7.42 -18.76 4.33
C VAL A 43 6.94 -18.62 5.77
N ALA A 44 6.32 -17.48 6.09
CA ALA A 44 5.59 -17.27 7.33
C ALA A 44 4.10 -17.40 7.04
N VAL A 45 3.40 -18.25 7.80
CA VAL A 45 1.97 -18.52 7.70
C VAL A 45 1.30 -18.09 8.99
N PHE A 46 0.20 -17.37 8.85
CA PHE A 46 -0.60 -16.84 9.95
C PHE A 46 -2.03 -17.33 9.80
N VAL A 47 -2.61 -17.81 10.89
CA VAL A 47 -3.96 -18.35 10.90
C VAL A 47 -4.70 -17.93 12.15
N ARG A 48 -5.94 -17.49 12.00
CA ARG A 48 -6.86 -17.26 13.11
C ARG A 48 -7.48 -18.59 13.58
N SER A 49 -7.47 -18.85 14.88
CA SER A 49 -8.07 -20.07 15.46
C SER A 49 -9.59 -20.06 15.44
N MET A 50 -10.19 -21.25 15.46
CA MET A 50 -11.64 -21.46 15.40
C MET A 50 -12.24 -21.58 16.80
N GLN A 51 -12.02 -20.56 17.63
CA GLN A 51 -12.52 -20.50 19.01
C GLN A 51 -13.34 -19.23 19.23
N VAL A 52 -14.23 -19.24 20.22
CA VAL A 52 -14.98 -18.04 20.65
C VAL A 52 -14.00 -16.95 21.08
N SER A 53 -12.95 -17.32 21.83
CA SER A 53 -11.79 -16.46 22.10
C SER A 53 -10.70 -16.71 21.06
N SER A 54 -10.93 -16.24 19.84
CA SER A 54 -10.07 -16.55 18.70
C SER A 54 -8.71 -15.83 18.77
N ASN A 55 -7.61 -16.56 18.81
CA ASN A 55 -6.25 -15.99 18.74
C ASN A 55 -5.64 -16.09 17.34
N LEU A 56 -4.65 -15.24 17.08
CA LEU A 56 -3.77 -15.36 15.92
C LEU A 56 -2.66 -16.36 16.21
N TYR A 57 -2.41 -17.29 15.30
CA TYR A 57 -1.31 -18.23 15.36
C TYR A 57 -0.37 -18.01 14.18
N TRP A 58 0.91 -18.33 14.37
CA TRP A 58 1.87 -18.28 13.28
C TRP A 58 2.83 -19.47 13.29
N SER A 59 3.35 -19.78 12.10
CA SER A 59 4.38 -20.79 11.87
C SER A 59 5.29 -20.32 10.73
N THR A 60 6.58 -20.63 10.80
CA THR A 60 7.55 -20.27 9.77
C THR A 60 8.36 -21.49 9.34
N GLY A 61 8.74 -21.56 8.07
CA GLY A 61 9.40 -22.73 7.54
C GLY A 61 10.00 -22.57 6.15
N VAL A 62 10.73 -23.59 5.73
CA VAL A 62 11.24 -23.74 4.37
C VAL A 62 10.74 -25.08 3.83
N ALA A 63 10.14 -25.05 2.64
CA ALA A 63 9.56 -26.22 1.97
C ALA A 63 8.56 -26.97 2.87
N LYS A 64 8.96 -28.11 3.46
CA LYS A 64 8.10 -28.96 4.30
C LYS A 64 8.45 -28.90 5.79
N SER A 65 9.46 -28.13 6.17
CA SER A 65 9.93 -28.03 7.55
C SER A 65 9.47 -26.71 8.15
N PHE A 66 8.32 -26.77 8.83
CA PHE A 66 7.71 -25.64 9.54
C PHE A 66 7.89 -25.80 11.05
N THR A 67 7.96 -24.67 11.76
CA THR A 67 7.92 -24.67 13.23
C THR A 67 6.54 -25.11 13.74
N PRO A 68 6.43 -25.63 14.97
CA PRO A 68 5.13 -25.74 15.64
C PRO A 68 4.40 -24.39 15.64
N TRP A 69 3.07 -24.44 15.61
CA TRP A 69 2.24 -23.24 15.74
C TRP A 69 2.52 -22.53 17.06
N GLN A 70 2.76 -21.23 16.99
CA GLN A 70 2.90 -20.38 18.17
C GLN A 70 1.68 -19.47 18.28
N ASP A 71 1.13 -19.39 19.48
CA ASP A 71 0.01 -18.50 19.81
C ASP A 71 0.52 -17.06 19.98
N LEU A 72 -0.06 -16.13 19.23
CA LEU A 72 0.21 -14.69 19.32
C LEU A 72 -0.87 -13.94 20.11
N GLY A 73 -1.87 -14.65 20.62
CA GLY A 73 -2.98 -14.12 21.39
C GLY A 73 -3.93 -13.24 20.57
N GLY A 74 -4.72 -12.46 21.28
CA GLY A 74 -5.42 -11.29 20.75
C GLY A 74 -6.94 -11.30 20.92
N ASN A 75 -7.61 -12.44 21.10
CA ASN A 75 -9.08 -12.47 21.14
C ASN A 75 -9.73 -11.65 19.98
N LEU A 76 -9.32 -12.01 18.77
CA LEU A 76 -9.68 -11.37 17.51
C LEU A 76 -11.19 -11.45 17.28
N ALA A 77 -11.77 -10.34 16.85
CA ALA A 77 -13.13 -10.28 16.30
C ALA A 77 -13.13 -10.50 14.77
N THR A 78 -12.14 -9.95 14.07
CA THR A 78 -11.92 -10.12 12.62
C THR A 78 -10.70 -10.99 12.34
N ASP A 79 -10.53 -11.38 11.07
CA ASP A 79 -9.24 -11.88 10.60
C ASP A 79 -8.12 -10.84 10.77
N ALA A 80 -6.87 -11.31 10.80
CA ALA A 80 -5.69 -10.45 10.85
C ALA A 80 -5.08 -10.25 9.47
N THR A 81 -4.69 -9.02 9.18
CA THR A 81 -3.82 -8.69 8.05
C THR A 81 -2.39 -8.60 8.52
N VAL A 82 -1.48 -9.28 7.83
CA VAL A 82 -0.05 -9.29 8.14
C VAL A 82 0.73 -8.74 6.94
N VAL A 83 1.62 -7.78 7.21
CA VAL A 83 2.48 -7.17 6.20
C VAL A 83 3.94 -7.25 6.61
N TYR A 84 4.83 -7.24 5.62
CA TYR A 84 6.26 -7.07 5.84
C TYR A 84 6.59 -5.58 5.84
N ASN A 85 7.21 -5.09 6.92
CA ASN A 85 7.73 -3.75 6.98
C ASN A 85 9.20 -3.75 6.54
N PRO A 86 9.54 -3.16 5.38
CA PRO A 86 10.91 -3.14 4.86
C PRO A 86 11.87 -2.27 5.68
N PHE A 87 11.38 -1.33 6.50
CA PHE A 87 12.23 -0.53 7.39
C PHE A 87 12.74 -1.38 8.57
N SER A 88 11.83 -2.05 9.27
CA SER A 88 12.21 -2.88 10.42
C SER A 88 12.82 -4.23 10.01
N GLY A 89 12.52 -4.71 8.79
CA GLY A 89 12.87 -6.05 8.34
C GLY A 89 12.03 -7.16 8.98
N TYR A 90 10.90 -6.78 9.59
CA TYR A 90 10.02 -7.66 10.36
C TYR A 90 8.56 -7.52 9.93
N MET A 91 7.72 -8.39 10.47
CA MET A 91 6.29 -8.44 10.17
C MET A 91 5.46 -7.64 11.17
N GLU A 92 4.35 -7.08 10.68
CA GLU A 92 3.38 -6.34 11.47
C GLU A 92 1.98 -6.93 11.22
N ALA A 93 1.24 -7.22 12.28
CA ALA A 93 -0.11 -7.78 12.22
C ALA A 93 -1.17 -6.79 12.72
N TYR A 94 -2.32 -6.75 12.05
CA TYR A 94 -3.42 -5.83 12.32
C TYR A 94 -4.75 -6.58 12.35
N ALA A 95 -5.56 -6.39 13.38
CA ALA A 95 -6.89 -7.00 13.49
C ALA A 95 -7.84 -6.12 14.32
N VAL A 96 -9.15 -6.26 14.14
CA VAL A 96 -10.12 -5.79 15.14
C VAL A 96 -10.25 -6.86 16.22
N LEU A 97 -10.04 -6.48 17.48
CA LEU A 97 -10.14 -7.39 18.63
C LEU A 97 -11.53 -7.28 19.27
N SER A 98 -11.77 -8.12 20.28
CA SER A 98 -13.01 -8.11 21.07
C SER A 98 -13.33 -6.77 21.74
N ASP A 99 -12.34 -5.89 21.88
CA ASP A 99 -12.49 -4.51 22.38
C ASP A 99 -13.13 -3.55 21.36
N GLY A 100 -13.39 -4.02 20.12
CA GLY A 100 -13.98 -3.24 19.04
C GLY A 100 -13.01 -2.27 18.37
N LYS A 101 -11.71 -2.39 18.62
CA LYS A 101 -10.67 -1.52 18.05
C LYS A 101 -9.73 -2.31 17.16
N VAL A 102 -9.20 -1.64 16.13
CA VAL A 102 -8.01 -2.07 15.40
C VAL A 102 -6.84 -2.03 16.36
N ASN A 103 -6.27 -3.19 16.63
CA ASN A 103 -5.01 -3.32 17.35
C ASN A 103 -3.91 -3.79 16.39
N ARG A 104 -2.67 -3.52 16.79
CA ARG A 104 -1.47 -3.99 16.10
C ARG A 104 -0.63 -4.90 16.98
N LYS A 105 0.19 -5.73 16.34
CA LYS A 105 1.24 -6.54 16.95
C LYS A 105 2.47 -6.54 16.05
N ASP A 106 3.59 -6.08 16.56
CA ASP A 106 4.83 -5.94 15.80
C ASP A 106 5.83 -7.04 16.17
N GLN A 107 6.46 -7.65 15.17
CA GLN A 107 7.60 -8.54 15.38
C GLN A 107 8.86 -7.70 15.58
N VAL A 108 9.64 -8.03 16.62
CA VAL A 108 10.85 -7.27 16.99
C VAL A 108 12.13 -8.08 16.87
N HIS A 109 12.02 -9.41 16.90
CA HIS A 109 13.12 -10.33 16.64
C HIS A 109 12.54 -11.55 15.92
N ASP A 110 13.42 -12.41 15.42
CA ASP A 110 13.01 -13.53 14.57
C ASP A 110 11.91 -14.42 15.14
N ASN A 111 11.85 -14.58 16.46
CA ASN A 111 10.81 -15.37 17.14
C ASN A 111 10.13 -14.58 18.28
N LYS A 112 10.17 -13.25 18.25
CA LYS A 112 9.63 -12.41 19.32
C LYS A 112 8.69 -11.34 18.77
N TRP A 113 7.52 -11.26 19.38
CA TRP A 113 6.49 -10.29 19.09
C TRP A 113 6.20 -9.44 20.31
N HIS A 114 5.79 -8.20 20.09
CA HIS A 114 5.18 -7.37 21.14
C HIS A 114 3.79 -7.89 21.53
N ASP A 115 3.24 -7.37 22.63
CA ASP A 115 1.84 -7.58 22.96
C ASP A 115 0.92 -6.81 22.01
N TRP A 116 -0.34 -7.25 21.93
CA TRP A 116 -1.35 -6.52 21.17
C TRP A 116 -1.59 -5.16 21.81
N THR A 117 -1.59 -4.10 20.99
CA THR A 117 -1.84 -2.74 21.44
C THR A 117 -2.79 -2.02 20.48
N VAL A 118 -3.63 -1.13 21.02
CA VAL A 118 -4.56 -0.33 20.20
C VAL A 118 -3.75 0.50 19.20
N LEU A 119 -4.14 0.43 17.93
CA LEU A 119 -3.46 1.17 16.86
C LEU A 119 -3.82 2.66 16.94
N GLY A 120 -2.82 3.47 17.31
CA GLY A 120 -2.93 4.93 17.36
C GLY A 120 -3.78 5.46 18.51
N VAL A 121 -3.82 6.77 18.64
CA VAL A 121 -4.63 7.48 19.65
C VAL A 121 -5.97 7.93 19.05
N SER A 122 -6.99 8.08 19.90
CA SER A 122 -8.31 8.60 19.52
C SER A 122 -8.97 7.86 18.34
N GLN A 123 -8.84 6.53 18.31
CA GLN A 123 -9.39 5.70 17.24
C GLN A 123 -10.93 5.80 17.17
N PRO A 124 -11.52 5.99 15.97
CA PRO A 124 -12.97 5.98 15.80
C PRO A 124 -13.55 4.58 16.01
N ALA A 125 -14.87 4.49 16.21
CA ALA A 125 -15.55 3.20 16.26
C ALA A 125 -15.42 2.47 14.91
N MET A 126 -15.05 1.18 14.95
CA MET A 126 -14.84 0.33 13.79
C MET A 126 -15.91 -0.75 13.70
N VAL A 127 -16.15 -1.26 12.49
CA VAL A 127 -16.95 -2.49 12.36
C VAL A 127 -16.10 -3.70 12.74
N ASN A 128 -16.72 -4.69 13.36
CA ASN A 128 -16.08 -5.96 13.74
C ASN A 128 -16.27 -7.07 12.71
N THR A 129 -16.86 -6.75 11.55
CA THR A 129 -17.12 -7.70 10.47
C THR A 129 -16.19 -7.49 9.29
N SER A 130 -15.35 -6.46 9.26
CA SER A 130 -14.37 -6.25 8.19
C SER A 130 -12.98 -6.13 8.78
N ARG A 131 -12.07 -7.01 8.37
CA ARG A 131 -10.67 -6.93 8.76
C ARG A 131 -10.06 -5.59 8.31
N PRO A 132 -9.12 -5.02 9.09
CA PRO A 132 -8.29 -3.94 8.60
C PRO A 132 -7.37 -4.49 7.50
N VAL A 133 -7.01 -3.67 6.53
CA VAL A 133 -6.01 -3.99 5.51
C VAL A 133 -4.85 -3.03 5.61
N ALA A 134 -3.65 -3.51 5.34
CA ALA A 134 -2.43 -2.71 5.42
C ALA A 134 -1.69 -2.79 4.09
N HIS A 135 -1.01 -1.70 3.74
CA HIS A 135 -0.17 -1.63 2.55
C HIS A 135 1.19 -1.04 2.91
N ALA A 136 2.25 -1.63 2.34
CA ALA A 136 3.60 -1.10 2.46
C ALA A 136 3.83 -0.03 1.38
N MET A 137 4.04 1.21 1.80
CA MET A 137 4.35 2.36 0.95
C MET A 137 5.80 2.32 0.45
N SER A 138 6.06 2.90 -0.73
CA SER A 138 7.43 2.95 -1.27
C SER A 138 8.29 4.04 -0.65
N GLU A 139 9.49 3.62 -0.26
CA GLU A 139 10.77 4.34 -0.22
C GLU A 139 10.77 5.78 0.29
N THR A 140 10.82 5.94 1.61
CA THR A 140 11.73 6.89 2.27
C THR A 140 12.04 6.39 3.68
N ILE A 141 13.31 6.43 4.12
CA ILE A 141 13.69 5.94 5.46
C ILE A 141 13.24 6.86 6.61
N PHE A 142 12.89 8.11 6.30
CA PHE A 142 12.43 9.08 7.30
C PHE A 142 10.91 9.11 7.46
N HIS A 143 10.17 8.42 6.58
CA HIS A 143 8.72 8.38 6.64
C HIS A 143 8.27 6.92 6.75
N GLY A 144 7.30 6.67 7.62
CA GLY A 144 6.78 5.33 7.86
C GLY A 144 6.46 4.53 6.61
N MET A 145 6.55 3.21 6.73
CA MET A 145 6.42 2.28 5.59
C MET A 145 5.03 1.66 5.50
N THR A 146 4.24 1.64 6.57
CA THR A 146 2.92 1.00 6.55
C THR A 146 1.79 2.03 6.67
N GLU A 147 0.75 1.87 5.85
CA GLU A 147 -0.54 2.53 6.04
C GLU A 147 -1.64 1.48 6.22
N VAL A 148 -2.52 1.71 7.20
CA VAL A 148 -3.58 0.78 7.60
C VAL A 148 -4.94 1.42 7.33
N PHE A 149 -5.83 0.66 6.71
CA PHE A 149 -7.19 1.03 6.36
C PHE A 149 -8.19 0.12 7.07
N ALA A 150 -9.29 0.69 7.55
CA ALA A 150 -10.35 -0.06 8.23
C ALA A 150 -11.72 0.54 7.93
N LEU A 151 -12.78 -0.26 8.05
CA LEU A 151 -14.14 0.24 7.91
C LEU A 151 -14.65 0.74 9.27
N GLY A 152 -14.97 2.03 9.34
CA GLY A 152 -15.59 2.68 10.48
C GLY A 152 -17.05 2.29 10.64
N ALA A 153 -17.56 2.34 11.87
CA ALA A 153 -18.97 2.10 12.19
C ALA A 153 -19.92 3.11 11.53
N ASP A 154 -19.40 4.26 11.08
CA ASP A 154 -20.11 5.28 10.30
C ASP A 154 -20.17 4.95 8.80
N GLY A 155 -19.75 3.74 8.40
CA GLY A 155 -19.69 3.29 7.01
C GLY A 155 -18.51 3.86 6.24
N LYS A 156 -17.57 4.56 6.90
CA LYS A 156 -16.44 5.22 6.25
C LYS A 156 -15.15 4.45 6.29
N ILE A 157 -14.40 4.47 5.19
CA ILE A 157 -13.05 3.94 5.18
C ILE A 157 -12.16 4.91 5.94
N LYS A 158 -11.62 4.43 7.05
CA LYS A 158 -10.66 5.11 7.90
C LYS A 158 -9.25 4.71 7.50
N HIS A 159 -8.29 5.59 7.75
CA HIS A 159 -6.88 5.26 7.60
C HIS A 159 -6.03 5.84 8.73
N ILE A 160 -4.85 5.25 8.90
CA ILE A 160 -3.77 5.75 9.74
C ILE A 160 -2.45 5.28 9.11
N TRP A 161 -1.45 6.14 9.08
CA TRP A 161 -0.14 5.86 8.48
C TRP A 161 0.97 5.95 9.52
N GLN A 162 2.04 5.20 9.30
CA GLN A 162 3.28 5.39 10.03
C GLN A 162 3.93 6.72 9.64
N THR A 163 4.47 7.45 10.61
CA THR A 163 5.04 8.79 10.39
C THR A 163 6.56 8.79 10.47
N THR A 164 7.15 8.46 11.61
CA THR A 164 8.61 8.46 11.80
C THR A 164 9.06 7.09 12.28
N CYS A 165 10.08 6.52 11.65
CA CYS A 165 10.69 5.27 12.09
C CYS A 165 12.11 5.50 12.62
N ASP A 166 12.51 4.71 13.61
CA ASP A 166 13.82 4.72 14.23
C ASP A 166 14.38 3.29 14.29
N ASN A 167 15.69 3.13 14.10
CA ASN A 167 16.40 1.86 14.23
C ASN A 167 16.43 1.34 15.67
N VAL A 168 16.11 2.21 16.65
CA VAL A 168 15.95 1.81 18.05
C VAL A 168 14.49 1.44 18.33
N VAL A 169 14.27 0.18 18.72
CA VAL A 169 12.97 -0.28 19.19
C VAL A 169 12.59 0.48 20.45
N ASN A 170 11.50 1.23 20.39
CA ASN A 170 10.89 1.85 21.56
C ASN A 170 9.66 1.04 22.02
N PRO A 171 9.04 1.35 23.18
CA PRO A 171 7.86 0.61 23.67
C PRO A 171 6.67 0.56 22.71
N TRP A 172 6.66 1.42 21.70
CA TRP A 172 5.63 1.53 20.66
C TRP A 172 6.05 0.88 19.33
N GLY A 173 7.18 0.17 19.28
CA GLY A 173 7.73 -0.46 18.07
C GLY A 173 8.79 0.38 17.38
N TYR A 174 9.04 0.11 16.09
CA TYR A 174 10.03 0.82 15.28
C TYR A 174 9.52 2.16 14.73
N CYS A 175 8.20 2.32 14.58
CA CYS A 175 7.60 3.48 13.92
C CYS A 175 6.49 4.11 14.76
N THR A 176 6.43 5.44 14.76
CA THR A 176 5.31 6.22 15.27
C THR A 176 4.19 6.30 14.23
N TRP A 177 3.00 6.71 14.68
CA TRP A 177 1.78 6.70 13.88
C TRP A 177 1.12 8.07 13.87
N GLY A 178 0.48 8.38 12.75
CA GLY A 178 -0.35 9.56 12.59
C GLY A 178 -1.65 9.48 13.38
N LEU A 179 -2.62 10.30 12.97
CA LEU A 179 -3.97 10.28 13.53
C LEU A 179 -4.92 9.55 12.59
N TRP A 180 -5.96 8.94 13.15
CA TRP A 180 -7.02 8.34 12.35
C TRP A 180 -7.77 9.41 11.56
N GLY A 181 -7.83 9.23 10.24
CA GLY A 181 -8.55 10.09 9.30
C GLY A 181 -9.58 9.31 8.49
N ASN A 182 -10.36 10.03 7.66
CA ASN A 182 -11.11 9.41 6.56
C ASN A 182 -10.28 9.50 5.28
N ILE A 183 -10.23 8.45 4.48
CA ILE A 183 -9.69 8.57 3.12
C ILE A 183 -10.70 9.30 2.24
N ALA A 184 -10.21 10.28 1.46
CA ALA A 184 -10.98 11.17 0.59
C ALA A 184 -12.12 11.92 1.30
N GLY A 185 -12.31 13.21 1.07
CA GLY A 185 -13.49 13.94 1.59
C GLY A 185 -14.85 13.48 1.01
N SER A 186 -15.13 12.18 0.85
CA SER A 186 -16.16 11.60 -0.03
C SER A 186 -17.05 10.53 0.62
N LEU A 187 -16.96 10.39 1.94
CA LEU A 187 -18.18 10.17 2.70
C LEU A 187 -18.65 11.47 3.35
N SER A 188 -18.21 12.61 2.82
CA SER A 188 -18.69 13.93 3.20
C SER A 188 -20.03 14.22 2.53
N ASN A 189 -20.78 15.14 3.12
CA ASN A 189 -22.14 15.49 2.74
C ASN A 189 -22.21 16.43 1.52
N ASP A 190 -21.09 16.75 0.88
CA ASP A 190 -20.97 17.74 -0.20
C ASP A 190 -20.31 17.17 -1.47
N ILE A 191 -20.78 16.03 -1.97
CA ILE A 191 -20.56 15.67 -3.40
C ILE A 191 -21.47 16.59 -4.24
N ARG A 192 -21.11 17.87 -4.35
CA ARG A 192 -21.59 18.75 -5.39
C ARG A 192 -20.42 19.07 -6.31
N ALA A 193 -20.62 18.78 -7.60
CA ALA A 193 -19.89 19.33 -8.76
C ALA A 193 -18.81 18.49 -9.47
N ALA A 194 -18.96 17.17 -9.62
CA ALA A 194 -18.20 16.46 -10.68
C ALA A 194 -18.98 15.40 -11.47
N TYR A 195 -19.97 14.73 -10.88
CA TYR A 195 -20.69 13.65 -11.54
C TYR A 195 -22.19 13.78 -11.27
N GLY A 196 -22.99 13.88 -12.34
CA GLY A 196 -24.40 14.23 -12.33
C GLY A 196 -25.26 13.45 -11.33
N TYR A 197 -26.35 14.11 -10.93
CA TYR A 197 -27.45 13.65 -10.10
C TYR A 197 -27.71 12.12 -10.14
N GLY A 198 -27.61 11.46 -8.98
CA GLY A 198 -28.37 10.24 -8.70
C GLY A 198 -27.62 8.98 -8.24
N MET A 199 -26.28 8.96 -8.15
CA MET A 199 -25.61 7.79 -7.56
C MET A 199 -25.67 7.84 -6.02
N GLU A 200 -26.31 6.83 -5.43
CA GLU A 200 -26.31 6.57 -4.00
C GLU A 200 -24.85 6.45 -3.50
N LYS A 201 -24.54 7.08 -2.37
CA LYS A 201 -23.20 7.10 -1.76
C LYS A 201 -22.59 5.70 -1.79
N PRO A 202 -21.37 5.49 -2.31
CA PRO A 202 -20.77 4.16 -2.33
C PRO A 202 -20.44 3.74 -0.90
N GLN A 203 -21.36 3.00 -0.30
CA GLN A 203 -21.21 2.40 1.01
C GLN A 203 -20.65 1.01 0.82
N PRO A 204 -19.59 0.63 1.54
CA PRO A 204 -19.15 -0.76 1.56
C PRO A 204 -20.33 -1.66 1.95
N ARG A 205 -20.42 -2.82 1.29
CA ARG A 205 -21.46 -3.81 1.62
C ARG A 205 -21.29 -4.21 3.09
N GLY A 206 -22.38 -4.50 3.80
CA GLY A 206 -22.33 -5.09 5.15
C GLY A 206 -21.81 -6.54 5.18
N GLN A 207 -21.10 -6.96 4.13
CA GLN A 207 -20.41 -8.23 4.04
C GLN A 207 -19.06 -8.16 4.76
N VAL A 208 -18.44 -9.32 4.92
CA VAL A 208 -17.15 -9.46 5.58
C VAL A 208 -16.03 -9.17 4.61
N ASN A 209 -15.01 -8.44 5.07
CA ASN A 209 -13.76 -8.15 4.36
C ASN A 209 -14.03 -7.56 2.97
N VAL A 210 -14.43 -6.29 2.95
CA VAL A 210 -14.83 -5.59 1.72
C VAL A 210 -13.77 -4.68 1.15
N ILE A 211 -12.60 -4.57 1.79
CA ILE A 211 -11.52 -3.65 1.41
C ILE A 211 -10.29 -4.46 1.00
N ALA A 212 -9.68 -4.11 -0.13
CA ALA A 212 -8.37 -4.60 -0.55
C ALA A 212 -7.44 -3.41 -0.86
N THR A 213 -6.14 -3.65 -0.80
CA THR A 213 -5.12 -2.63 -1.09
C THR A 213 -4.31 -2.99 -2.32
N GLY A 214 -3.75 -1.96 -2.95
CA GLY A 214 -2.74 -1.98 -3.98
C GLY A 214 -1.98 -0.65 -4.00
N HIS A 215 -1.20 -0.42 -5.04
CA HIS A 215 -0.53 0.86 -5.28
C HIS A 215 -0.82 1.38 -6.68
N ASN A 216 -0.83 2.69 -6.85
CA ASN A 216 -1.03 3.33 -8.15
C ASN A 216 0.28 3.43 -8.96
N VAL A 217 0.20 3.99 -10.18
CA VAL A 217 1.36 4.27 -11.08
C VAL A 217 2.48 5.08 -10.41
N HIS A 218 2.17 5.82 -9.34
CA HIS A 218 3.10 6.67 -8.61
C HIS A 218 3.58 6.03 -7.30
N LEU A 219 3.32 4.72 -7.11
CA LEU A 219 3.61 3.97 -5.88
C LEU A 219 2.88 4.48 -4.63
N GLY A 220 1.88 5.35 -4.82
CA GLY A 220 0.97 5.80 -3.76
C GLY A 220 -0.11 4.76 -3.48
N ASN A 221 -0.77 4.84 -2.32
CA ASN A 221 -1.78 3.86 -1.94
C ASN A 221 -3.02 3.92 -2.83
N GLU A 222 -3.52 2.74 -3.19
CA GLU A 222 -4.79 2.54 -3.88
C GLU A 222 -5.63 1.52 -3.09
N VAL A 223 -6.87 1.87 -2.81
CA VAL A 223 -7.79 1.12 -1.97
C VAL A 223 -9.00 0.74 -2.80
N PHE A 224 -9.27 -0.55 -2.88
CA PHE A 224 -10.41 -1.13 -3.59
C PHE A 224 -11.46 -1.56 -2.58
N PHE A 225 -12.74 -1.37 -2.90
CA PHE A 225 -13.80 -1.87 -2.05
C PHE A 225 -15.07 -2.32 -2.79
N VAL A 226 -15.81 -3.24 -2.17
CA VAL A 226 -17.08 -3.75 -2.70
C VAL A 226 -18.24 -2.94 -2.12
N GLY A 227 -18.96 -2.23 -3.00
CA GLY A 227 -20.13 -1.45 -2.62
C GLY A 227 -21.35 -2.32 -2.27
N LYS A 228 -22.35 -1.75 -1.59
CA LYS A 228 -23.62 -2.43 -1.22
C LYS A 228 -24.30 -3.16 -2.38
N ASN A 229 -24.18 -2.60 -3.57
CA ASN A 229 -24.78 -3.13 -4.78
C ASN A 229 -23.95 -4.28 -5.39
N GLY A 230 -22.79 -4.63 -4.84
CA GLY A 230 -21.90 -5.68 -5.37
C GLY A 230 -21.00 -5.22 -6.52
N SER A 231 -20.86 -3.91 -6.72
CA SER A 231 -19.86 -3.32 -7.64
C SER A 231 -18.51 -3.10 -6.96
N LEU A 232 -17.45 -3.15 -7.75
CA LEU A 232 -16.10 -2.78 -7.33
C LEU A 232 -15.88 -1.28 -7.53
N TRP A 233 -15.27 -0.67 -6.53
CA TRP A 233 -14.88 0.74 -6.49
C TRP A 233 -13.41 0.83 -6.10
N HIS A 234 -12.78 1.96 -6.43
CA HIS A 234 -11.43 2.27 -5.96
C HIS A 234 -11.25 3.75 -5.62
N VAL A 235 -10.22 4.01 -4.82
CA VAL A 235 -9.77 5.34 -4.38
C VAL A 235 -8.24 5.27 -4.29
N TRP A 236 -7.52 6.28 -4.76
CA TRP A 236 -6.07 6.35 -4.75
C TRP A 236 -5.56 7.71 -4.25
N GLN A 237 -4.36 7.71 -3.71
CA GLN A 237 -3.66 8.91 -3.29
C GLN A 237 -3.16 9.69 -4.53
N LEU A 238 -3.50 10.99 -4.58
CA LEU A 238 -2.92 11.96 -5.51
C LEU A 238 -1.60 12.51 -4.98
N LEU A 239 -1.52 12.70 -3.65
CA LEU A 239 -0.32 13.09 -2.92
C LEU A 239 -0.16 12.17 -1.72
N ARG A 240 1.09 11.77 -1.43
CA ARG A 240 1.40 10.91 -0.28
C ARG A 240 0.92 11.57 1.02
N ASN A 241 0.21 10.81 1.85
CA ASN A 241 -0.30 11.20 3.17
C ASN A 241 -1.29 12.38 3.22
N ASP A 242 -1.89 12.78 2.09
CA ASP A 242 -2.71 14.01 2.08
C ASP A 242 -3.95 13.87 1.19
N VAL A 243 -3.78 14.15 -0.11
CA VAL A 243 -4.92 14.28 -1.02
C VAL A 243 -5.22 12.94 -1.68
N TRP A 244 -6.45 12.50 -1.55
CA TRP A 244 -7.01 11.35 -2.25
C TRP A 244 -7.93 11.83 -3.38
N ASN A 245 -8.04 11.04 -4.43
CA ASN A 245 -9.12 11.25 -5.40
C ASN A 245 -10.49 10.90 -4.77
N GLY A 246 -11.58 11.25 -5.45
CA GLY A 246 -12.92 10.75 -5.08
C GLY A 246 -13.11 9.29 -5.50
N PRO A 247 -14.10 8.57 -4.94
CA PRO A 247 -14.37 7.19 -5.28
C PRO A 247 -14.78 7.07 -6.74
N ASP A 248 -14.15 6.13 -7.44
CA ASP A 248 -14.39 5.86 -8.85
C ASP A 248 -14.94 4.44 -9.04
N LEU A 249 -15.92 4.30 -9.93
CA LEU A 249 -16.64 3.05 -10.16
C LEU A 249 -15.89 2.23 -11.20
N ILE A 250 -15.42 1.05 -10.80
CA ILE A 250 -14.83 0.09 -11.74
C ILE A 250 -15.92 -0.69 -12.47
N GLY A 251 -16.97 -1.11 -11.73
CA GLY A 251 -18.10 -1.84 -12.29
C GLY A 251 -18.30 -3.22 -11.67
N ARG A 252 -18.88 -4.15 -12.45
CA ARG A 252 -19.16 -5.54 -12.03
C ARG A 252 -18.68 -6.54 -13.07
N PRO A 253 -18.27 -7.74 -12.64
CA PRO A 253 -18.03 -8.84 -13.57
C PRO A 253 -19.34 -9.25 -14.26
N ALA A 254 -19.26 -9.82 -15.46
CA ALA A 254 -20.43 -10.24 -16.23
C ALA A 254 -21.21 -11.38 -15.52
N GLU A 255 -20.49 -12.15 -14.72
CA GLU A 255 -20.96 -13.27 -13.89
C GLU A 255 -21.92 -12.81 -12.76
N GLY A 256 -21.90 -11.52 -12.38
CA GLY A 256 -22.88 -10.92 -11.48
C GLY A 256 -22.29 -10.15 -10.31
N GLU A 257 -23.02 -10.11 -9.19
CA GLU A 257 -22.60 -9.35 -7.99
C GLU A 257 -21.37 -9.95 -7.33
N ILE A 258 -20.44 -9.10 -6.91
CA ILE A 258 -19.28 -9.51 -6.14
C ILE A 258 -19.73 -9.98 -4.75
N GLY A 259 -19.31 -11.19 -4.36
CA GLY A 259 -19.63 -11.82 -3.07
C GLY A 259 -18.40 -12.22 -2.25
N SER A 260 -17.20 -11.87 -2.68
CA SER A 260 -15.94 -12.09 -1.95
C SER A 260 -15.12 -10.81 -1.85
N LEU A 261 -14.10 -10.85 -1.00
CA LEU A 261 -13.00 -9.89 -1.06
C LEU A 261 -12.37 -9.91 -2.46
N PRO A 262 -12.13 -8.75 -3.10
CA PRO A 262 -11.39 -8.68 -4.35
C PRO A 262 -9.91 -8.97 -4.11
N THR A 263 -9.35 -9.88 -4.90
CA THR A 263 -7.90 -10.08 -4.98
C THR A 263 -7.35 -9.19 -6.09
N ILE A 264 -6.52 -8.23 -5.70
CA ILE A 264 -5.89 -7.28 -6.61
C ILE A 264 -4.51 -7.81 -7.01
N THR A 265 -4.27 -7.90 -8.31
CA THR A 265 -2.96 -8.20 -8.88
C THR A 265 -2.50 -7.01 -9.69
N GLN A 266 -1.24 -6.61 -9.53
CA GLN A 266 -0.69 -5.45 -10.20
C GLN A 266 0.54 -5.85 -11.01
N ASP A 267 0.81 -5.10 -12.07
CA ASP A 267 2.05 -5.27 -12.80
C ASP A 267 3.24 -4.67 -12.06
N ARG A 268 4.46 -4.93 -12.55
CA ARG A 268 5.69 -4.48 -11.88
C ARG A 268 5.82 -2.96 -11.79
N THR A 269 5.08 -2.22 -12.62
CA THR A 269 5.10 -0.76 -12.64
C THR A 269 4.02 -0.13 -11.76
N GLY A 270 3.15 -0.95 -11.15
CA GLY A 270 2.09 -0.48 -10.26
C GLY A 270 0.94 0.24 -10.96
N GLY A 271 1.00 0.37 -12.28
CA GLY A 271 0.06 1.18 -13.02
C GLY A 271 -1.18 0.46 -13.50
N TRP A 272 -1.09 -0.86 -13.58
CA TRP A 272 -2.11 -1.68 -14.19
C TRP A 272 -2.49 -2.79 -13.24
N TRP A 273 -3.77 -2.80 -12.86
CA TRP A 273 -4.32 -3.79 -11.95
C TRP A 273 -5.36 -4.69 -12.62
N ARG A 274 -5.48 -5.89 -12.09
CA ARG A 274 -6.58 -6.83 -12.36
C ARG A 274 -7.17 -7.26 -11.04
N ALA A 275 -8.48 -7.14 -10.92
CA ALA A 275 -9.23 -7.60 -9.78
C ALA A 275 -9.89 -8.94 -10.11
N TYR A 276 -9.70 -9.92 -9.23
CA TYR A 276 -10.36 -11.22 -9.26
C TYR A 276 -11.31 -11.33 -8.08
N VAL A 277 -12.51 -11.84 -8.34
CA VAL A 277 -13.61 -11.90 -7.37
C VAL A 277 -14.38 -13.21 -7.54
N ILE A 278 -15.01 -13.67 -6.47
CA ILE A 278 -16.02 -14.73 -6.54
C ILE A 278 -17.38 -14.04 -6.43
N THR A 279 -18.26 -14.30 -7.40
CA THR A 279 -19.61 -13.71 -7.39
C THR A 279 -20.49 -14.37 -6.32
N THR A 280 -21.64 -13.77 -6.05
CA THR A 280 -22.67 -14.36 -5.17
C THR A 280 -23.20 -15.71 -5.66
N LYS A 281 -22.96 -16.04 -6.94
CA LYS A 281 -23.28 -17.34 -7.56
C LYS A 281 -22.14 -18.35 -7.49
N GLY A 282 -20.98 -17.98 -6.94
CA GLY A 282 -19.81 -18.85 -6.86
C GLY A 282 -18.95 -18.89 -8.12
N GLU A 283 -19.17 -17.98 -9.07
CA GLU A 283 -18.40 -17.90 -10.32
C GLU A 283 -17.18 -16.98 -10.15
N VAL A 284 -16.10 -17.25 -10.88
CA VAL A 284 -14.91 -16.38 -10.86
C VAL A 284 -15.10 -15.25 -11.85
N GLY A 285 -15.24 -14.02 -11.33
CA GLY A 285 -15.28 -12.80 -12.11
C GLY A 285 -13.90 -12.14 -12.22
N ARG A 286 -13.68 -11.43 -13.33
CA ARG A 286 -12.46 -10.65 -13.56
C ARG A 286 -12.80 -9.24 -14.05
N LEU A 287 -12.22 -8.24 -13.39
CA LEU A 287 -12.27 -6.85 -13.79
C LEU A 287 -10.85 -6.37 -14.10
N THR A 288 -10.67 -5.71 -15.23
CA THR A 288 -9.35 -5.25 -15.69
C THR A 288 -9.42 -3.77 -16.03
N HIS A 289 -8.45 -3.02 -15.52
CA HIS A 289 -8.16 -1.69 -16.04
C HIS A 289 -7.62 -1.85 -17.47
N SER A 290 -8.44 -1.57 -18.50
CA SER A 290 -8.02 -1.70 -19.90
C SER A 290 -7.25 -0.45 -20.34
N PRO A 291 -6.02 -0.61 -20.87
CA PRO A 291 -5.42 0.43 -21.69
C PRO A 291 -6.25 0.53 -22.97
N SER A 292 -7.18 1.47 -23.05
CA SER A 292 -7.62 1.91 -24.38
C SER A 292 -6.40 2.57 -25.04
N ALA A 293 -6.18 2.35 -26.34
CA ALA A 293 -5.04 2.94 -27.05
C ALA A 293 -4.97 4.48 -26.90
N LEU A 294 -6.11 5.13 -26.62
CA LEU A 294 -6.21 6.55 -26.30
C LEU A 294 -5.81 6.87 -24.85
N SER A 295 -6.19 6.06 -23.86
CA SER A 295 -5.77 6.25 -22.47
C SER A 295 -4.30 5.92 -22.24
N SER A 296 -3.71 5.01 -23.04
CA SER A 296 -2.26 4.80 -23.06
C SER A 296 -1.49 6.03 -23.55
N VAL A 297 -1.98 6.75 -24.57
CA VAL A 297 -1.34 7.98 -25.08
C VAL A 297 -1.53 9.14 -24.11
N VAL A 298 -2.71 9.28 -23.49
CA VAL A 298 -2.95 10.32 -22.48
C VAL A 298 -2.17 10.05 -21.19
N ALA A 299 -2.09 8.80 -20.73
CA ALA A 299 -1.26 8.41 -19.58
C ALA A 299 0.24 8.48 -19.91
N LEU A 300 0.66 8.19 -21.15
CA LEU A 300 2.02 8.44 -21.62
C LEU A 300 2.30 9.94 -21.66
N LEU A 301 1.36 10.79 -22.10
CA LEU A 301 1.54 12.25 -22.12
C LEU A 301 1.46 12.88 -20.73
N GLN A 302 0.64 12.38 -19.83
CA GLN A 302 0.59 12.78 -18.41
C GLN A 302 1.81 12.25 -17.66
N GLY A 303 2.25 11.03 -17.94
CA GLY A 303 3.46 10.42 -17.41
C GLY A 303 4.73 11.08 -17.95
N ILE A 304 4.74 11.52 -19.21
CA ILE A 304 5.80 12.36 -19.81
C ILE A 304 5.78 13.73 -19.13
N LYS A 305 4.61 14.39 -19.03
CA LYS A 305 4.49 15.68 -18.32
C LYS A 305 4.98 15.57 -16.87
N HIS A 306 4.63 14.51 -16.14
CA HIS A 306 5.07 14.33 -14.75
C HIS A 306 6.49 13.81 -14.63
N ALA A 307 7.01 12.98 -15.55
CA ALA A 307 8.39 12.51 -15.52
C ALA A 307 9.38 13.65 -15.82
N TYR A 308 9.05 14.56 -16.74
CA TYR A 308 9.86 15.77 -16.96
C TYR A 308 9.75 16.78 -15.81
N THR A 309 8.69 16.75 -15.00
CA THR A 309 8.56 17.59 -13.79
C THR A 309 9.17 16.94 -12.54
N LEU A 310 9.11 15.62 -12.38
CA LEU A 310 9.65 14.90 -11.20
C LEU A 310 11.15 14.58 -11.32
N MET A 311 11.64 14.25 -12.52
CA MET A 311 13.05 13.91 -12.72
C MET A 311 13.98 15.12 -12.51
N LEU A 312 13.45 16.35 -12.62
CA LEU A 312 14.17 17.57 -12.24
C LEU A 312 13.91 18.03 -10.79
N CYS A 313 12.89 17.50 -10.10
CA CYS A 313 12.55 17.90 -8.73
C CYS A 313 13.10 16.99 -7.63
N PHE A 314 13.35 15.70 -7.90
CA PHE A 314 13.89 14.79 -6.86
C PHE A 314 15.41 14.86 -6.71
N GLU A 315 16.17 15.00 -7.81
CA GLU A 315 17.63 15.21 -7.69
C GLU A 315 17.99 16.61 -7.15
N ALA A 316 17.09 17.59 -7.26
CA ALA A 316 17.32 18.93 -6.73
C ALA A 316 17.05 19.05 -5.21
N LYS A 317 16.23 18.18 -4.60
CA LYS A 317 15.91 18.33 -3.17
C LYS A 317 16.95 17.69 -2.24
N ASP A 318 17.60 16.62 -2.68
CA ASP A 318 18.53 15.85 -1.83
C ASP A 318 20.00 16.29 -1.95
N VAL A 319 20.33 17.24 -2.82
CA VAL A 319 21.66 17.89 -2.88
C VAL A 319 21.67 19.26 -2.16
N ILE A 320 20.52 19.85 -1.84
CA ILE A 320 20.44 21.23 -1.29
C ILE A 320 20.71 21.30 0.23
N ILE A 321 20.90 20.18 0.93
CA ILE A 321 21.36 20.18 2.33
C ILE A 321 22.71 19.46 2.47
N ALA A 322 23.65 19.78 1.59
CA ALA A 322 25.07 19.56 1.85
C ALA A 322 25.92 20.54 1.03
N GLY A 323 26.40 21.60 1.68
CA GLY A 323 27.55 22.37 1.19
C GLY A 323 27.21 23.67 0.45
N ASP A 324 27.50 24.77 1.16
CA ASP A 324 28.02 26.02 0.62
C ASP A 324 27.03 27.11 0.11
N GLY A 325 26.76 28.09 1.00
CA GLY A 325 26.97 29.52 0.75
C GLY A 325 26.18 30.30 -0.31
N ARG A 326 25.53 29.69 -1.31
CA ARG A 326 24.76 30.40 -2.35
C ARG A 326 23.36 29.81 -2.47
N LYS A 327 22.40 30.44 -1.78
CA LYS A 327 20.99 30.04 -1.74
C LYS A 327 20.39 29.99 -3.15
N LEU A 328 19.94 28.80 -3.58
CA LEU A 328 18.91 28.66 -4.59
C LEU A 328 17.59 29.14 -3.97
N ASP A 329 16.86 30.01 -4.66
CA ASP A 329 15.57 30.53 -4.19
C ASP A 329 14.45 29.51 -4.53
N PRO A 330 13.83 28.85 -3.52
CA PRO A 330 12.76 27.90 -3.77
C PRO A 330 11.52 28.56 -4.41
N VAL A 331 11.32 29.86 -4.19
CA VAL A 331 10.21 30.63 -4.77
C VAL A 331 10.36 30.75 -6.28
N ALA A 332 11.59 30.92 -6.78
CA ALA A 332 11.86 30.99 -8.21
C ALA A 332 11.52 29.68 -8.96
N VAL A 333 11.60 28.53 -8.29
CA VAL A 333 11.17 27.24 -8.85
C VAL A 333 9.64 27.19 -8.95
N VAL A 334 8.95 27.61 -7.89
CA VAL A 334 7.48 27.64 -7.84
C VAL A 334 6.91 28.61 -8.89
N ASP A 335 7.48 29.80 -9.03
CA ASP A 335 7.05 30.80 -10.03
C ASP A 335 7.26 30.32 -11.47
N ALA A 336 8.37 29.60 -11.72
CA ALA A 336 8.63 28.98 -13.02
C ALA A 336 7.60 27.90 -13.35
N MET A 337 7.20 27.09 -12.35
CA MET A 337 6.14 26.08 -12.48
C MET A 337 4.78 26.75 -12.72
N GLU A 338 4.44 27.79 -11.96
CA GLU A 338 3.19 28.55 -12.15
C GLU A 338 3.12 29.16 -13.55
N HIS A 339 4.19 29.80 -14.02
CA HIS A 339 4.22 30.35 -15.38
C HIS A 339 4.14 29.26 -16.45
N ALA A 340 4.69 28.05 -16.23
CA ALA A 340 4.55 26.94 -17.18
C ALA A 340 3.11 26.42 -17.28
N LEU A 341 2.36 26.47 -16.17
CA LEU A 341 1.00 25.96 -16.07
C LEU A 341 -0.05 27.00 -16.50
N CYS A 342 0.19 28.28 -16.24
CA CYS A 342 -0.79 29.35 -16.41
C CYS A 342 -0.56 30.23 -17.66
N ALA A 343 0.61 30.17 -18.31
CA ALA A 343 0.88 31.02 -19.47
C ALA A 343 0.21 30.51 -20.75
N THR A 344 -0.40 31.43 -21.50
CA THR A 344 -0.95 31.16 -22.84
C THR A 344 0.13 30.83 -23.88
N ARG A 345 1.40 31.15 -23.60
CA ARG A 345 2.59 30.79 -24.39
C ARG A 345 3.75 30.42 -23.44
N PRO A 346 3.81 29.18 -22.94
CA PRO A 346 4.86 28.77 -22.02
C PRO A 346 6.22 28.74 -22.71
N ARG A 347 7.29 28.89 -21.92
CA ARG A 347 8.66 28.78 -22.44
C ARG A 347 8.96 27.31 -22.76
N SER A 348 9.75 27.07 -23.80
CA SER A 348 10.21 25.72 -24.14
C SER A 348 11.17 25.13 -23.09
N ARG A 349 11.79 25.98 -22.26
CA ARG A 349 12.68 25.56 -21.16
C ARG A 349 12.65 26.61 -20.03
N TYR A 350 12.49 26.13 -18.80
CA TYR A 350 12.65 26.92 -17.58
C TYR A 350 13.95 26.46 -16.91
N VAL A 351 14.90 27.38 -16.77
CA VAL A 351 16.20 27.12 -16.12
C VAL A 351 16.16 27.89 -14.81
N VAL A 352 16.15 27.17 -13.70
CA VAL A 352 16.12 27.75 -12.35
C VAL A 352 17.34 27.24 -11.60
N GLY A 353 18.18 28.16 -11.15
CA GLY A 353 19.44 27.83 -10.49
C GLY A 353 20.67 27.94 -11.40
N TRP A 354 21.81 28.20 -10.77
CA TRP A 354 23.09 28.36 -11.44
C TRP A 354 23.67 27.01 -11.89
N ASP A 355 23.40 25.97 -11.13
CA ASP A 355 23.70 24.56 -11.39
C ASP A 355 22.98 24.06 -12.65
N ALA A 356 21.70 24.41 -12.81
CA ALA A 356 20.95 24.11 -14.03
C ALA A 356 21.59 24.77 -15.26
N TRP A 357 22.05 26.03 -15.12
CA TRP A 357 22.66 26.78 -16.22
C TRP A 357 24.09 26.31 -16.57
N LEU A 358 24.93 26.01 -15.58
CA LEU A 358 26.35 25.66 -15.77
C LEU A 358 26.63 24.17 -15.92
N VAL A 359 25.79 23.29 -15.34
CA VAL A 359 26.08 21.85 -15.24
C VAL A 359 25.08 21.06 -16.07
N PHE A 360 23.79 21.15 -15.75
CA PHE A 360 22.80 20.23 -16.33
C PHE A 360 22.39 20.58 -17.76
N VAL A 361 22.30 21.87 -18.12
CA VAL A 361 21.98 22.27 -19.51
C VAL A 361 23.09 21.85 -20.49
N PRO A 362 24.39 22.08 -20.22
CA PRO A 362 25.45 21.56 -21.08
C PRO A 362 25.48 20.03 -21.19
N ILE A 363 25.27 19.31 -20.08
CA ILE A 363 25.21 17.84 -20.08
C ILE A 363 24.04 17.32 -20.93
N SER A 364 22.90 18.02 -20.95
CA SER A 364 21.73 17.63 -21.75
C SER A 364 21.96 17.67 -23.27
N TRP A 365 23.05 18.31 -23.72
CA TRP A 365 23.44 18.38 -25.12
C TRP A 365 24.51 17.34 -25.49
N LEU A 366 25.02 16.57 -24.53
CA LEU A 366 25.97 15.49 -24.78
C LEU A 366 25.25 14.21 -25.22
N PRO A 367 25.89 13.37 -26.05
CA PRO A 367 25.46 11.99 -26.27
C PRO A 367 25.35 11.23 -24.94
N THR A 368 24.38 10.31 -24.83
CA THR A 368 24.05 9.60 -23.58
C THR A 368 25.28 9.01 -22.89
N ASP A 369 26.19 8.40 -23.64
CA ASP A 369 27.41 7.78 -23.07
C ASP A 369 28.38 8.79 -22.43
N LEU A 370 28.47 10.01 -22.99
CA LEU A 370 29.29 11.09 -22.46
C LEU A 370 28.61 11.78 -21.28
N GLY A 371 27.29 11.95 -21.34
CA GLY A 371 26.51 12.47 -20.21
C GLY A 371 26.62 11.57 -18.98
N ASP A 372 26.45 10.26 -19.17
CA ASP A 372 26.60 9.26 -18.11
C ASP A 372 28.02 9.23 -17.53
N LEU A 373 29.05 9.43 -18.36
CA LEU A 373 30.43 9.52 -17.90
C LEU A 373 30.66 10.74 -17.01
N VAL A 374 30.15 11.91 -17.42
CA VAL A 374 30.28 13.16 -16.64
C VAL A 374 29.54 13.04 -15.30
N LEU A 375 28.33 12.49 -15.30
CA LEU A 375 27.55 12.26 -14.07
C LEU A 375 28.26 11.28 -13.13
N ARG A 376 28.85 10.20 -13.66
CA ARG A 376 29.64 9.24 -12.86
C ARG A 376 30.91 9.83 -12.24
N VAL A 377 31.47 10.88 -12.84
CA VAL A 377 32.64 11.58 -12.29
C VAL A 377 32.24 12.58 -11.21
N LEU A 378 31.05 13.19 -11.33
CA LEU A 378 30.54 14.18 -10.39
C LEU A 378 29.86 13.58 -9.16
N SER A 379 29.28 12.37 -9.27
CA SER A 379 28.62 11.68 -8.16
C SER A 379 29.55 10.68 -7.46
N PRO A 380 29.49 10.54 -6.11
CA PRO A 380 30.21 9.48 -5.41
C PRO A 380 29.75 8.11 -5.90
N LYS A 381 30.69 7.19 -6.09
CA LYS A 381 30.39 5.80 -6.49
C LYS A 381 29.42 5.16 -5.49
N ILE A 382 28.17 5.00 -5.91
CA ILE A 382 27.21 4.16 -5.20
C ILE A 382 27.55 2.72 -5.56
N THR A 383 28.29 2.04 -4.68
CA THR A 383 28.48 0.59 -4.79
C THR A 383 27.19 -0.11 -4.35
N PRO A 384 26.65 -1.04 -5.17
CA PRO A 384 25.57 -1.92 -4.72
C PRO A 384 25.99 -2.64 -3.44
N ALA A 385 25.09 -2.78 -2.48
CA ALA A 385 25.39 -3.37 -1.16
C ALA A 385 26.03 -4.77 -1.26
N CYS A 386 25.78 -5.52 -2.33
CA CYS A 386 26.38 -6.84 -2.58
C CYS A 386 27.88 -6.81 -2.92
N CYS A 387 28.46 -5.63 -3.20
CA CYS A 387 29.87 -5.47 -3.56
C CYS A 387 30.70 -4.75 -2.49
N ARG A 388 30.12 -4.38 -1.34
CA ARG A 388 30.90 -3.88 -0.20
C ARG A 388 31.69 -5.04 0.39
N LYS A 389 33.00 -4.90 0.48
CA LYS A 389 33.83 -5.77 1.31
C LYS A 389 33.71 -5.28 2.75
N ASP A 390 33.53 -6.19 3.69
CA ASP A 390 33.44 -5.87 5.11
C ASP A 390 34.74 -5.18 5.56
N GLY A 391 34.65 -3.88 5.91
CA GLY A 391 35.77 -3.13 6.47
C GLY A 391 35.97 -1.68 6.01
N GLU A 392 35.06 -1.08 5.24
CA GLU A 392 35.04 0.37 4.95
C GLU A 392 33.72 1.02 5.36
#